data_AF-A0A7M3DWB3-F1
#
_entry.id   AF-A0A7M3DWB3-F1
#
_cell.length_a   1.000
_cell.length_b   1.000
_cell.length_c   1.000
_cell.angle_alpha   90.00
_cell.angle_beta   90.00
_cell.angle_gamma   90.00
#
_symmetry.space_group_name_H-M   'P 1'
#
loop_
_entity.id
_entity.type
_entity.pdbx_description
1 polymer ?
#
loop_
_entity_poly.entity_id
_entity_poly.type
_entity_poly.pdbx_seq_one_letter_code
_entity_poly.pdbx_strand_id
1 'polypeptide(L)'
;MTSREHFPIPAVTRREVLLGTAATALAALPMQALAATASSNPINANIETGSEIMSSITTKDGAQIFYKDWGSGQPIVFHHGWPLSADDWDNQMLFFLGKGFRVIAHDRRGHGRSSQTSGGNDMDTYAADVAALAEALDLRDAVHIGHSTGGGEVTRYVARHGRGRVAKAVLISAIPPVMVKSDKNPGGLPIEVFDGYRAALAANRAQLYLDIASGPFYGFNRPGAAISEGTIRNWWRQGMMGGANAHYVCIKVFSETDFTEDLKVIDVPVLVMHGSDDQVVPIADSAELSVKLLKNGKLKVYDGYPHGMFTTHADVINADLLSFIKA
;
A
#
# COMPACT_ATOMS: atom_id res chain seq x y z
N MET A 1 35.70 53.35 8.71
CA MET A 1 34.74 54.47 8.57
C MET A 1 35.04 55.20 7.27
N THR A 2 34.00 55.39 6.46
CA THR A 2 33.85 56.32 5.31
C THR A 2 34.82 56.21 4.13
N SER A 3 34.44 56.27 2.85
CA SER A 3 33.16 56.23 2.14
C SER A 3 33.47 56.48 0.65
N ARG A 4 32.64 55.91 -0.24
CA ARG A 4 32.26 56.38 -1.59
C ARG A 4 33.29 56.34 -2.72
N GLU A 5 32.93 55.55 -3.74
CA GLU A 5 33.21 55.88 -5.14
C GLU A 5 31.90 56.08 -5.92
N HIS A 6 31.98 56.95 -6.93
CA HIS A 6 30.91 57.48 -7.78
C HIS A 6 30.93 56.80 -9.16
N PHE A 7 29.74 56.60 -9.75
CA PHE A 7 29.39 56.25 -11.15
C PHE A 7 30.05 57.17 -12.23
N PRO A 8 29.95 56.96 -13.59
CA PRO A 8 29.00 56.15 -14.38
C PRO A 8 29.56 55.43 -15.67
N ILE A 9 28.62 54.80 -16.40
CA ILE A 9 28.63 54.05 -17.67
C ILE A 9 29.05 54.94 -18.89
N PRO A 10 29.45 54.37 -20.05
CA PRO A 10 28.46 54.31 -21.15
C PRO A 10 28.47 53.03 -22.00
N ALA A 11 27.28 52.70 -22.49
CA ALA A 11 27.01 51.70 -23.51
C ALA A 11 27.53 52.15 -24.88
N VAL A 12 27.98 51.19 -25.71
CA VAL A 12 28.16 51.39 -27.16
C VAL A 12 27.40 50.30 -27.91
N THR A 13 26.76 50.77 -28.97
CA THR A 13 25.65 50.22 -29.74
C THR A 13 26.06 49.41 -30.98
N ARG A 14 25.08 48.66 -31.49
CA ARG A 14 25.00 47.88 -32.74
C ARG A 14 25.64 48.54 -33.98
N ARG A 15 26.61 47.87 -34.64
CA ARG A 15 26.62 47.52 -36.10
C ARG A 15 27.90 46.77 -36.54
N GLU A 16 27.69 45.61 -37.20
CA GLU A 16 28.54 44.90 -38.21
C GLU A 16 29.86 44.25 -37.69
N VAL A 17 30.20 42.97 -37.93
CA VAL A 17 30.25 42.15 -39.17
C VAL A 17 30.24 40.65 -38.75
N LEU A 18 29.25 39.78 -39.08
CA LEU A 18 29.08 38.92 -40.27
C LEU A 18 30.27 38.00 -40.65
N LEU A 19 30.18 36.71 -40.31
CA LEU A 19 30.27 35.51 -41.18
C LEU A 19 30.75 34.27 -40.41
N GLY A 20 29.94 33.21 -40.44
CA GLY A 20 30.25 31.90 -39.84
C GLY A 20 29.02 31.00 -39.80
N THR A 21 28.71 30.39 -40.95
CA THR A 21 27.59 29.47 -41.19
C THR A 21 27.78 28.11 -40.51
N ALA A 22 26.76 27.61 -39.82
CA ALA A 22 26.16 26.27 -40.03
C ALA A 22 24.99 26.03 -39.05
N ALA A 23 23.88 25.59 -39.61
CA ALA A 23 22.57 25.49 -38.97
C ALA A 23 22.33 24.16 -38.24
N THR A 24 21.64 24.20 -37.11
CA THR A 24 20.77 23.12 -36.64
C THR A 24 19.43 23.72 -36.21
N ALA A 25 18.42 23.55 -37.07
CA ALA A 25 17.05 23.96 -36.82
C ALA A 25 16.39 23.03 -35.79
N LEU A 26 15.86 23.60 -34.71
CA LEU A 26 14.85 22.97 -33.88
C LEU A 26 13.53 22.96 -34.66
N ALA A 27 13.16 21.80 -35.19
CA ALA A 27 11.83 21.58 -35.72
C ALA A 27 10.84 21.41 -34.55
N ALA A 28 10.05 22.44 -34.30
CA ALA A 28 8.82 22.34 -33.53
C ALA A 28 7.82 21.48 -34.32
N LEU A 29 7.44 20.32 -33.78
CA LEU A 29 6.40 19.48 -34.38
C LEU A 29 5.01 20.07 -34.06
N PRO A 30 4.14 20.27 -35.06
CA PRO A 30 2.76 20.64 -34.81
C PRO A 30 1.97 19.40 -34.36
N MET A 31 1.26 19.51 -33.23
CA MET A 31 0.17 18.59 -32.90
C MET A 31 -0.94 18.76 -33.94
N GLN A 32 -0.93 17.93 -34.97
CA GLN A 32 -2.08 17.75 -35.84
C GLN A 32 -2.98 16.67 -35.24
N ALA A 33 -4.17 17.11 -34.85
CA ALA A 33 -5.27 16.26 -34.42
C ALA A 33 -5.60 15.22 -35.51
N LEU A 34 -5.50 13.93 -35.17
CA LEU A 34 -6.17 12.89 -35.94
C LEU A 34 -7.67 12.94 -35.61
N ALA A 35 -8.43 13.74 -36.35
CA ALA A 35 -9.87 13.55 -36.45
C ALA A 35 -10.12 12.41 -37.45
N ALA A 36 -10.19 11.16 -36.96
CA ALA A 36 -10.72 10.06 -37.74
C ALA A 36 -12.25 10.18 -37.76
N THR A 37 -12.82 10.41 -38.94
CA THR A 37 -14.26 10.37 -39.20
C THR A 37 -14.76 8.94 -39.08
N ALA A 38 -15.31 8.58 -37.92
CA ALA A 38 -16.09 7.37 -37.76
C ALA A 38 -17.56 7.66 -38.09
N SER A 39 -18.11 6.95 -39.07
CA SER A 39 -19.53 6.99 -39.43
C SER A 39 -20.38 6.53 -38.24
N SER A 40 -21.25 7.41 -37.74
CA SER A 40 -22.20 7.09 -36.68
C SER A 40 -23.40 6.31 -37.26
N ASN A 41 -23.36 4.99 -37.17
CA ASN A 41 -24.61 4.22 -37.06
C ASN A 41 -25.01 4.24 -35.57
N PRO A 42 -26.21 4.74 -35.20
CA PRO A 42 -26.64 4.70 -33.82
C PRO A 42 -26.91 3.25 -33.44
N ILE A 43 -26.04 2.67 -32.62
CA ILE A 43 -26.39 1.47 -31.87
C ILE A 43 -27.45 1.94 -30.88
N ASN A 44 -28.71 1.56 -31.11
CA ASN A 44 -29.74 1.58 -30.09
C ASN A 44 -29.35 0.57 -29.00
N ALA A 45 -28.45 0.99 -28.12
CA ALA A 45 -28.27 0.36 -26.83
C ALA A 45 -29.41 0.88 -25.97
N ASN A 46 -30.34 -0.02 -25.61
CA ASN A 46 -31.23 0.20 -24.48
C ASN A 46 -30.34 0.51 -23.28
N ILE A 47 -30.23 1.78 -22.90
CA ILE A 47 -29.58 2.18 -21.66
C ILE A 47 -30.56 1.81 -20.55
N GLU A 48 -30.48 0.58 -20.08
CA GLU A 48 -30.91 0.29 -18.72
C GLU A 48 -30.03 1.14 -17.80
N THR A 49 -30.64 2.06 -17.08
CA THR A 49 -29.99 2.79 -15.99
C THR A 49 -29.71 1.83 -14.84
N GLY A 50 -28.74 0.94 -15.05
CA GLY A 50 -28.11 0.18 -13.98
C GLY A 50 -27.21 1.14 -13.23
N SER A 51 -27.55 1.43 -11.97
CA SER A 51 -26.59 1.97 -11.03
C SER A 51 -25.39 1.01 -11.03
N GLU A 52 -24.27 1.38 -11.65
CA GLU A 52 -23.02 0.64 -11.49
C GLU A 52 -22.55 0.82 -10.04
N ILE A 53 -23.11 0.00 -9.15
CA ILE A 53 -22.73 -0.03 -7.74
C ILE A 53 -21.34 -0.67 -7.71
N MET A 54 -20.34 0.10 -7.31
CA MET A 54 -19.02 -0.40 -6.93
C MET A 54 -19.15 -1.69 -6.12
N SER A 55 -18.39 -2.73 -6.46
CA SER A 55 -18.46 -4.02 -5.77
C SER A 55 -18.25 -3.87 -4.26
N SER A 56 -19.29 -4.20 -3.48
CA SER A 56 -19.25 -4.19 -2.01
C SER A 56 -19.97 -5.39 -1.41
N ILE A 57 -19.60 -5.72 -0.18
CA ILE A 57 -20.41 -6.60 0.69
C ILE A 57 -20.91 -5.79 1.89
N THR A 58 -22.04 -6.22 2.47
CA THR A 58 -22.51 -5.72 3.76
C THR A 58 -22.18 -6.74 4.84
N THR A 59 -21.42 -6.34 5.85
CA THR A 59 -21.08 -7.19 7.00
C THR A 59 -22.26 -7.33 7.95
N LYS A 60 -22.18 -8.26 8.92
CA LYS A 60 -23.26 -8.51 9.89
C LYS A 60 -23.58 -7.29 10.76
N ASP A 61 -22.60 -6.43 11.02
CA ASP A 61 -22.76 -5.17 11.76
C ASP A 61 -23.11 -3.97 10.86
N GLY A 62 -23.34 -4.20 9.56
CA GLY A 62 -23.82 -3.20 8.62
C GLY A 62 -22.74 -2.37 7.93
N ALA A 63 -21.45 -2.67 8.15
CA ALA A 63 -20.36 -2.02 7.41
C ALA A 63 -20.41 -2.42 5.93
N GLN A 64 -20.16 -1.44 5.05
CA GLN A 64 -19.99 -1.69 3.62
C GLN A 64 -18.50 -1.85 3.33
N ILE A 65 -18.10 -3.03 2.86
CA ILE A 65 -16.71 -3.32 2.51
C ILE A 65 -16.58 -3.34 0.99
N PHE A 66 -15.90 -2.33 0.45
CA PHE A 66 -15.55 -2.27 -0.96
C PHE A 66 -14.46 -3.30 -1.28
N TYR A 67 -14.53 -3.89 -2.47
CA TYR A 67 -13.46 -4.73 -2.99
C TYR A 67 -13.33 -4.64 -4.51
N LYS A 68 -12.12 -4.93 -4.99
CA LYS A 68 -11.80 -5.29 -6.38
C LYS A 68 -11.77 -6.81 -6.50
N ASP A 69 -12.28 -7.35 -7.61
CA ASP A 69 -12.24 -8.77 -7.92
C ASP A 69 -12.08 -8.96 -9.44
N TRP A 70 -10.89 -9.39 -9.86
CA TRP A 70 -10.54 -9.49 -11.28
C TRP A 70 -10.05 -10.90 -11.62
N GLY A 71 -10.41 -11.38 -12.81
CA GLY A 71 -9.92 -12.64 -13.36
C GLY A 71 -10.61 -13.89 -12.80
N SER A 72 -9.95 -15.03 -13.00
CA SER A 72 -10.40 -16.36 -12.60
C SER A 72 -9.20 -17.24 -12.26
N GLY A 73 -9.43 -18.42 -11.70
CA GLY A 73 -8.37 -19.32 -11.22
C GLY A 73 -8.23 -19.30 -9.71
N GLN A 74 -7.07 -19.73 -9.20
CA GLN A 74 -6.80 -19.74 -7.75
C GLN A 74 -6.88 -18.29 -7.21
N PRO A 75 -7.66 -18.04 -6.14
CA PRO A 75 -7.81 -16.69 -5.60
C PRO A 75 -6.57 -16.26 -4.81
N ILE A 76 -6.12 -15.04 -5.07
CA ILE A 76 -5.14 -14.30 -4.25
C ILE A 76 -5.85 -13.09 -3.66
N VAL A 77 -5.91 -13.02 -2.33
CA VAL A 77 -6.53 -11.94 -1.57
C VAL A 77 -5.44 -11.04 -1.00
N PHE A 78 -5.47 -9.76 -1.36
CA PHE A 78 -4.53 -8.75 -0.92
C PHE A 78 -5.10 -7.88 0.21
N HIS A 79 -4.30 -7.67 1.25
CA HIS A 79 -4.64 -6.93 2.47
C HIS A 79 -3.69 -5.74 2.62
N HIS A 80 -4.20 -4.52 2.45
CA HIS A 80 -3.37 -3.32 2.44
C HIS A 80 -2.93 -2.88 3.85
N GLY A 81 -1.83 -2.14 3.90
CA GLY A 81 -1.31 -1.48 5.10
C GLY A 81 -2.10 -0.23 5.51
N TRP A 82 -1.78 0.31 6.68
CA TRP A 82 -2.31 1.60 7.13
C TRP A 82 -1.56 2.78 6.48
N PRO A 83 -2.24 3.88 6.12
CA PRO A 83 -3.68 4.16 6.13
C PRO A 83 -4.28 4.04 4.72
N LEU A 84 -3.90 2.99 3.97
CA LEU A 84 -4.06 2.94 2.51
C LEU A 84 -5.38 2.29 2.08
N SER A 85 -5.45 1.80 0.83
CA SER A 85 -6.60 1.08 0.30
C SER A 85 -6.14 -0.06 -0.62
N ALA A 86 -7.08 -0.78 -1.21
CA ALA A 86 -6.83 -1.77 -2.26
C ALA A 86 -6.14 -1.20 -3.52
N ASP A 87 -6.01 0.12 -3.65
CA ASP A 87 -5.27 0.75 -4.75
C ASP A 87 -3.76 0.59 -4.61
N ASP A 88 -3.25 0.31 -3.42
CA ASP A 88 -1.81 0.11 -3.24
C ASP A 88 -1.29 -1.18 -3.90
N TRP A 89 -2.20 -2.11 -4.21
CA TRP A 89 -1.89 -3.42 -4.79
C TRP A 89 -1.94 -3.47 -6.32
N ASP A 90 -2.15 -2.35 -7.01
CA ASP A 90 -2.34 -2.35 -8.48
C ASP A 90 -1.23 -3.10 -9.23
N ASN A 91 0.04 -2.91 -8.86
CA ASN A 91 1.19 -3.58 -9.48
C ASN A 91 1.13 -5.11 -9.33
N GLN A 92 0.77 -5.60 -8.13
CA GLN A 92 0.67 -7.02 -7.82
C GLN A 92 -0.56 -7.63 -8.49
N MET A 93 -1.71 -6.95 -8.38
CA MET A 93 -2.96 -7.44 -8.96
C MET A 93 -2.83 -7.59 -10.49
N LEU A 94 -2.28 -6.59 -11.19
CA LEU A 94 -2.04 -6.68 -12.63
C LEU A 94 -1.06 -7.80 -12.99
N PHE A 95 0.01 -7.95 -12.22
CA PHE A 95 0.98 -9.02 -12.43
C PHE A 95 0.35 -10.41 -12.29
N PHE A 96 -0.37 -10.68 -11.20
CA PHE A 96 -0.97 -11.98 -10.93
C PHE A 96 -2.18 -12.28 -11.81
N LEU A 97 -2.97 -11.26 -12.18
CA LEU A 97 -3.99 -11.38 -13.21
C LEU A 97 -3.37 -11.87 -14.53
N GLY A 98 -2.25 -11.28 -14.95
CA GLY A 98 -1.47 -11.72 -16.11
C GLY A 98 -0.85 -13.12 -16.00
N LYS A 99 -0.89 -13.74 -14.82
CA LYS A 99 -0.45 -15.13 -14.57
C LYS A 99 -1.61 -16.12 -14.41
N GLY A 100 -2.85 -15.68 -14.62
CA GLY A 100 -4.04 -16.55 -14.58
C GLY A 100 -4.58 -16.82 -13.17
N PHE A 101 -4.31 -15.92 -12.22
CA PHE A 101 -4.94 -15.94 -10.90
C PHE A 101 -6.17 -15.04 -10.87
N ARG A 102 -7.12 -15.35 -9.98
CA ARG A 102 -8.18 -14.43 -9.57
C ARG A 102 -7.59 -13.52 -8.49
N VAL A 103 -7.60 -12.21 -8.70
CA VAL A 103 -7.01 -11.25 -7.76
C VAL A 103 -8.09 -10.43 -7.09
N ILE A 104 -8.06 -10.42 -5.76
CA ILE A 104 -9.07 -9.76 -4.92
C ILE A 104 -8.33 -8.83 -3.96
N ALA A 105 -8.77 -7.58 -3.86
CA ALA A 105 -8.23 -6.64 -2.88
C ALA A 105 -9.37 -5.82 -2.30
N HIS A 106 -9.49 -5.79 -0.99
CA HIS A 106 -10.58 -5.10 -0.30
C HIS A 106 -10.05 -3.87 0.43
N ASP A 107 -10.93 -2.88 0.60
CA ASP A 107 -10.65 -1.75 1.47
C ASP A 107 -11.11 -2.12 2.88
N ARG A 108 -10.20 -2.08 3.85
CA ARG A 108 -10.54 -2.24 5.27
C ARG A 108 -11.65 -1.26 5.67
N ARG A 109 -12.52 -1.61 6.62
CA ARG A 109 -13.51 -0.66 7.16
C ARG A 109 -12.83 0.67 7.54
N GLY A 110 -13.50 1.77 7.23
CA GLY A 110 -12.99 3.12 7.42
C GLY A 110 -11.80 3.53 6.55
N HIS A 111 -11.36 2.70 5.61
CA HIS A 111 -10.32 3.01 4.65
C HIS A 111 -10.90 3.05 3.24
N GLY A 112 -10.22 3.76 2.33
CA GLY A 112 -10.60 3.79 0.92
C GLY A 112 -12.06 4.17 0.68
N ARG A 113 -12.79 3.27 0.02
CA ARG A 113 -14.20 3.36 -0.35
C ARG A 113 -15.13 2.62 0.61
N SER A 114 -14.60 1.91 1.60
CA SER A 114 -15.39 1.22 2.61
C SER A 114 -16.01 2.20 3.60
N SER A 115 -17.12 1.81 4.23
CA SER A 115 -17.86 2.66 5.15
C SER A 115 -16.99 3.14 6.31
N GLN A 116 -17.08 4.43 6.63
CA GLN A 116 -16.40 5.05 7.77
C GLN A 116 -17.17 4.79 9.07
N THR A 117 -17.02 3.59 9.62
CA THR A 117 -17.71 3.18 10.85
C THR A 117 -17.20 3.97 12.06
N SER A 118 -18.08 4.32 12.99
CA SER A 118 -17.74 4.98 14.24
C SER A 118 -17.07 4.04 15.26
N GLY A 119 -17.24 2.73 15.11
CA GLY A 119 -16.69 1.68 15.97
C GLY A 119 -16.32 0.40 15.21
N GLY A 120 -15.89 -0.62 15.96
CA GLY A 120 -15.41 -1.90 15.40
C GLY A 120 -14.07 -1.78 14.67
N ASN A 121 -13.26 -0.76 14.96
CA ASN A 121 -11.93 -0.61 14.39
C ASN A 121 -10.92 -1.35 15.27
N ASP A 122 -10.93 -2.68 15.18
CA ASP A 122 -10.02 -3.59 15.86
C ASP A 122 -9.73 -4.79 14.97
N MET A 123 -8.68 -5.54 15.32
CA MET A 123 -8.16 -6.59 14.44
C MET A 123 -9.08 -7.81 14.35
N ASP A 124 -9.90 -8.07 15.38
CA ASP A 124 -10.91 -9.14 15.34
C ASP A 124 -12.01 -8.80 14.34
N THR A 125 -12.45 -7.55 14.35
CA THR A 125 -13.45 -7.06 13.41
C THR A 125 -12.89 -6.99 11.99
N TYR A 126 -11.64 -6.55 11.79
CA TYR A 126 -11.00 -6.58 10.47
C TYR A 126 -10.92 -8.00 9.90
N ALA A 127 -10.57 -8.99 10.73
CA ALA A 127 -10.56 -10.39 10.32
C ALA A 127 -11.97 -10.94 10.04
N ALA A 128 -12.98 -10.49 10.78
CA ALA A 128 -14.38 -10.86 10.54
C ALA A 128 -14.92 -10.28 9.22
N ASP A 129 -14.49 -9.07 8.84
CA ASP A 129 -14.81 -8.46 7.54
C ASP A 129 -14.23 -9.30 6.39
N VAL A 130 -12.97 -9.71 6.51
CA VAL A 130 -12.33 -10.63 5.55
C VAL A 130 -13.07 -11.96 5.50
N ALA A 131 -13.50 -12.51 6.64
CA ALA A 131 -14.28 -13.74 6.67
C ALA A 131 -15.62 -13.60 5.95
N ALA A 132 -16.33 -12.48 6.14
CA ALA A 132 -17.55 -12.17 5.41
C ALA A 132 -17.31 -12.06 3.90
N LEU A 133 -16.22 -11.43 3.48
CA LEU A 133 -15.82 -11.34 2.06
C LEU A 133 -15.51 -12.72 1.47
N ALA A 134 -14.72 -13.53 2.20
CA ALA A 134 -14.37 -14.87 1.78
C ALA A 134 -15.60 -15.79 1.68
N GLU A 135 -16.59 -15.62 2.54
CA GLU A 135 -17.87 -16.33 2.47
C GLU A 135 -18.71 -15.85 1.28
N ALA A 136 -18.87 -14.54 1.10
CA ALA A 136 -19.66 -13.96 0.02
C ALA A 136 -19.15 -14.33 -1.37
N LEU A 137 -17.83 -14.43 -1.53
CA LEU A 137 -17.17 -14.80 -2.80
C LEU A 137 -16.87 -16.31 -2.92
N ASP A 138 -17.30 -17.10 -1.94
CA ASP A 138 -16.96 -18.51 -1.71
C ASP A 138 -15.50 -18.87 -2.02
N LEU A 139 -14.58 -18.14 -1.39
CA LEU A 139 -13.15 -18.35 -1.61
C LEU A 139 -12.70 -19.68 -1.01
N ARG A 140 -11.98 -20.45 -1.83
CA ARG A 140 -11.39 -21.76 -1.52
C ARG A 140 -9.96 -21.79 -2.03
N ASP A 141 -9.10 -22.50 -1.30
CA ASP A 141 -7.67 -22.62 -1.59
C ASP A 141 -6.98 -21.27 -1.88
N ALA A 142 -7.44 -20.22 -1.18
CA ALA A 142 -7.01 -18.86 -1.39
C ALA A 142 -5.63 -18.61 -0.80
N VAL A 143 -4.82 -17.81 -1.50
CA VAL A 143 -3.58 -17.26 -0.94
C VAL A 143 -3.87 -15.88 -0.38
N HIS A 144 -3.52 -15.64 0.88
CA HIS A 144 -3.70 -14.34 1.52
C HIS A 144 -2.36 -13.61 1.66
N ILE A 145 -2.25 -12.41 1.09
CA ILE A 145 -1.03 -11.61 1.07
C ILE A 145 -1.31 -10.30 1.78
N GLY A 146 -0.61 -10.04 2.88
CA GLY A 146 -0.79 -8.84 3.69
C GLY A 146 0.46 -8.01 3.79
N HIS A 147 0.33 -6.70 3.55
CA HIS A 147 1.39 -5.72 3.79
C HIS A 147 1.16 -4.97 5.09
N SER A 148 2.19 -4.80 5.92
CA SER A 148 2.13 -3.97 7.13
C SER A 148 0.98 -4.36 8.05
N THR A 149 0.04 -3.45 8.36
CA THR A 149 -1.18 -3.73 9.11
C THR A 149 -2.02 -4.86 8.48
N GLY A 150 -2.07 -4.93 7.15
CA GLY A 150 -2.72 -6.01 6.42
C GLY A 150 -2.07 -7.37 6.66
N GLY A 151 -0.77 -7.42 6.99
CA GLY A 151 -0.14 -8.65 7.46
C GLY A 151 -0.68 -9.12 8.81
N GLY A 152 -0.92 -8.20 9.75
CA GLY A 152 -1.60 -8.53 11.00
C GLY A 152 -3.04 -9.02 10.79
N GLU A 153 -3.77 -8.39 9.86
CA GLU A 153 -5.11 -8.85 9.47
C GLU A 153 -5.09 -10.25 8.86
N VAL A 154 -4.14 -10.55 7.96
CA VAL A 154 -3.91 -11.91 7.45
C VAL A 154 -3.63 -12.88 8.58
N THR A 155 -2.72 -12.55 9.50
CA THR A 155 -2.40 -13.41 10.65
C THR A 155 -3.64 -13.72 11.49
N ARG A 156 -4.42 -12.71 11.86
CA ARG A 156 -5.65 -12.87 12.65
C ARG A 156 -6.72 -13.66 11.91
N TYR A 157 -6.93 -13.35 10.63
CA TYR A 157 -7.90 -14.05 9.78
C TYR A 157 -7.54 -15.52 9.60
N VAL A 158 -6.30 -15.84 9.22
CA VAL A 158 -5.87 -17.22 8.98
C VAL A 158 -5.98 -18.04 10.26
N ALA A 159 -5.57 -17.48 11.41
CA ALA A 159 -5.63 -18.15 12.70
C ALA A 159 -7.06 -18.48 13.16
N ARG A 160 -8.03 -17.59 12.87
CA ARG A 160 -9.39 -17.70 13.47
C ARG A 160 -10.50 -18.10 12.49
N HIS A 161 -10.33 -17.81 11.21
CA HIS A 161 -11.37 -17.98 10.19
C HIS A 161 -10.88 -18.70 8.92
N GLY A 162 -9.57 -18.85 8.73
CA GLY A 162 -8.99 -19.36 7.47
C GLY A 162 -9.07 -20.89 7.27
N ARG A 163 -9.45 -21.66 8.30
CA ARG A 163 -9.44 -23.13 8.24
C ARG A 163 -10.33 -23.65 7.10
N GLY A 164 -9.73 -24.41 6.18
CA GLY A 164 -10.44 -25.00 5.03
C GLY A 164 -10.74 -24.03 3.89
N ARG A 165 -10.23 -22.80 3.93
CA ARG A 165 -10.33 -21.81 2.85
C ARG A 165 -8.98 -21.26 2.39
N VAL A 166 -7.97 -21.25 3.27
CA VAL A 166 -6.65 -20.70 2.99
C VAL A 166 -5.68 -21.81 2.59
N ALA A 167 -5.00 -21.64 1.46
CA ALA A 167 -3.92 -22.52 1.01
C ALA A 167 -2.54 -22.09 1.53
N LYS A 168 -2.24 -20.79 1.46
CA LYS A 168 -0.95 -20.19 1.88
C LYS A 168 -1.16 -18.76 2.37
N ALA A 169 -0.23 -18.26 3.17
CA ALA A 169 -0.19 -16.86 3.58
C ALA A 169 1.16 -16.20 3.28
N VAL A 170 1.16 -14.89 3.03
CA VAL A 170 2.36 -14.08 2.91
C VAL A 170 2.24 -12.83 3.76
N LEU A 171 3.28 -12.54 4.54
CA LEU A 171 3.40 -11.37 5.41
C LEU A 171 4.54 -10.50 4.87
N ILE A 172 4.23 -9.33 4.30
CA ILE A 172 5.19 -8.40 3.71
C ILE A 172 5.35 -7.19 4.63
N SER A 173 6.53 -6.95 5.18
CA SER A 173 6.81 -5.83 6.09
C SER A 173 5.76 -5.71 7.21
N ALA A 174 5.34 -6.84 7.78
CA ALA A 174 4.12 -6.96 8.57
C ALA A 174 4.34 -6.65 10.06
N ILE A 175 3.30 -6.15 10.73
CA ILE A 175 3.32 -5.76 12.15
C ILE A 175 3.45 -6.89 13.20
N PRO A 176 3.12 -8.17 12.93
CA PRO A 176 3.30 -9.23 13.92
C PRO A 176 4.78 -9.43 14.32
N PRO A 177 5.06 -9.84 15.57
CA PRO A 177 4.07 -10.30 16.57
C PRO A 177 3.39 -9.17 17.37
N VAL A 178 4.08 -8.08 17.68
CA VAL A 178 3.53 -6.87 18.33
C VAL A 178 4.59 -5.78 18.22
N MET A 179 4.22 -4.52 17.94
CA MET A 179 5.21 -3.45 17.75
C MET A 179 5.55 -2.68 19.02
N VAL A 180 4.58 -2.54 19.94
CA VAL A 180 4.77 -1.73 21.14
C VAL A 180 5.62 -2.46 22.17
N LYS A 181 6.47 -1.69 22.84
CA LYS A 181 7.28 -2.15 23.96
C LYS A 181 6.39 -2.54 25.14
N SER A 182 6.69 -3.68 25.75
CA SER A 182 6.10 -4.13 27.02
C SER A 182 7.04 -5.08 27.76
N ASP A 183 6.66 -5.54 28.95
CA ASP A 183 7.41 -6.58 29.66
C ASP A 183 7.53 -7.88 28.85
N LYS A 184 6.53 -8.18 28.01
CA LYS A 184 6.51 -9.35 27.12
C LYS A 184 7.20 -9.10 25.78
N ASN A 185 7.38 -7.83 25.41
CA ASN A 185 8.09 -7.41 24.21
C ASN A 185 9.09 -6.28 24.52
N PRO A 186 10.25 -6.57 25.13
CA PRO A 186 11.19 -5.52 25.54
C PRO A 186 11.92 -4.86 24.36
N GLY A 187 11.93 -5.49 23.18
CA GLY A 187 12.53 -4.99 21.94
C GLY A 187 11.65 -4.00 21.17
N GLY A 188 10.36 -3.90 21.54
CA GLY A 188 9.40 -3.04 20.88
C GLY A 188 9.68 -1.55 20.97
N LEU A 189 8.96 -0.80 20.15
CA LEU A 189 9.03 0.65 20.11
C LEU A 189 8.29 1.26 21.32
N PRO A 190 8.83 2.33 21.94
CA PRO A 190 8.15 3.03 23.03
C PRO A 190 6.76 3.53 22.59
N ILE A 191 5.79 3.56 23.51
CA ILE A 191 4.41 3.97 23.21
C ILE A 191 4.33 5.40 22.67
N GLU A 192 5.29 6.24 23.07
CA GLU A 192 5.41 7.65 22.67
C GLU A 192 5.60 7.82 21.16
N VAL A 193 6.16 6.82 20.47
CA VAL A 193 6.25 6.82 19.00
C VAL A 193 4.85 6.80 18.40
N PHE A 194 3.99 5.90 18.88
CA PHE A 194 2.61 5.74 18.38
C PHE A 194 1.71 6.89 18.85
N ASP A 195 1.90 7.40 20.05
CA ASP A 195 1.21 8.59 20.52
C ASP A 195 1.61 9.84 19.73
N GLY A 196 2.86 9.92 19.28
CA GLY A 196 3.32 10.93 18.32
C GLY A 196 2.55 10.86 16.99
N TYR A 197 2.36 9.66 16.42
CA TYR A 197 1.55 9.48 15.21
C TYR A 197 0.09 9.88 15.42
N ARG A 198 -0.51 9.52 16.56
CA ARG A 198 -1.88 9.92 16.92
C ARG A 198 -2.00 11.43 16.99
N ALA A 199 -1.09 12.09 17.71
CA ALA A 199 -1.06 13.53 17.87
C ALA A 199 -0.88 14.25 16.53
N ALA A 200 0.06 13.79 15.69
CA ALA A 200 0.30 14.36 14.38
C ALA A 200 -0.90 14.18 13.43
N LEU A 201 -1.58 13.03 13.48
CA LEU A 201 -2.78 12.78 12.68
C LEU A 201 -3.91 13.72 13.12
N ALA A 202 -4.16 13.82 14.43
CA ALA A 202 -5.18 14.69 14.99
C ALA A 202 -4.89 16.18 14.69
N ALA A 203 -3.62 16.58 14.70
CA ALA A 203 -3.22 17.96 14.43
C ALA A 203 -3.29 18.32 12.94
N ASN A 204 -2.70 17.49 12.06
CA ASN A 204 -2.67 17.75 10.63
C ASN A 204 -2.41 16.46 9.82
N ARG A 205 -3.44 15.60 9.72
CA ARG A 205 -3.40 14.38 8.92
C ARG A 205 -2.94 14.61 7.47
N ALA A 206 -3.38 15.70 6.84
CA ALA A 206 -3.06 15.98 5.44
C ALA A 206 -1.56 16.16 5.21
N GLN A 207 -0.86 16.84 6.14
CA GLN A 207 0.60 17.00 6.07
C GLN A 207 1.33 15.73 6.52
N LEU A 208 0.91 15.11 7.63
CA LEU A 208 1.49 13.86 8.13
C LEU A 208 1.60 12.81 7.03
N TYR A 209 0.57 12.70 6.20
CA TYR A 209 0.51 11.73 5.11
C TYR A 209 1.49 12.01 3.97
N LEU A 210 1.80 13.28 3.69
CA LEU A 210 2.89 13.62 2.78
C LEU A 210 4.25 13.31 3.43
N ASP A 211 4.43 13.62 4.71
CA ASP A 211 5.70 13.44 5.42
C ASP A 211 6.10 11.95 5.52
N ILE A 212 5.13 11.07 5.80
CA ILE A 212 5.36 9.62 5.85
C ILE A 212 5.77 9.09 4.46
N ALA A 213 5.01 9.44 3.42
CA ALA A 213 5.23 8.91 2.08
C ALA A 213 6.50 9.48 1.42
N SER A 214 6.80 10.76 1.64
CA SER A 214 8.01 11.41 1.11
C SER A 214 9.29 11.06 1.89
N GLY A 215 9.16 10.46 3.07
CA GLY A 215 10.28 10.11 3.93
C GLY A 215 10.42 8.60 4.14
N PRO A 216 10.04 8.07 5.33
CA PRO A 216 10.42 6.74 5.78
C PRO A 216 9.74 5.59 5.03
N PHE A 217 8.52 5.79 4.48
CA PHE A 217 7.73 4.67 3.95
C PHE A 217 8.39 4.00 2.74
N TYR A 218 8.88 4.79 1.78
CA TYR A 218 9.55 4.28 0.58
C TYR A 218 11.08 4.41 0.65
N GLY A 219 11.63 4.82 1.80
CA GLY A 219 13.06 5.12 1.93
C GLY A 219 13.50 6.36 1.14
N PHE A 220 12.56 7.24 0.78
CA PHE A 220 12.82 8.46 0.01
C PHE A 220 13.63 9.51 0.81
N ASN A 221 13.73 9.34 2.13
CA ASN A 221 14.67 10.09 2.96
C ASN A 221 16.13 9.57 2.93
N ARG A 222 16.42 8.46 2.24
CA ARG A 222 17.79 7.92 2.13
C ARG A 222 18.62 8.71 1.09
N PRO A 223 19.93 8.89 1.32
CA PRO A 223 20.80 9.53 0.33
C PRO A 223 20.76 8.80 -1.02
N GLY A 224 20.54 9.55 -2.10
CA GLY A 224 20.50 9.01 -3.45
C GLY A 224 19.21 8.27 -3.84
N ALA A 225 18.18 8.30 -2.98
CA ALA A 225 16.89 7.69 -3.31
C ALA A 225 16.25 8.33 -4.56
N ALA A 226 15.71 7.49 -5.45
CA ALA A 226 14.94 7.93 -6.62
C ALA A 226 13.50 8.27 -6.21
N ILE A 227 13.25 9.56 -5.97
CA ILE A 227 11.95 10.05 -5.50
C ILE A 227 10.89 9.93 -6.59
N SER A 228 9.71 9.41 -6.24
CA SER A 228 8.54 9.31 -7.14
C SER A 228 7.37 10.11 -6.59
N GLU A 229 7.11 11.29 -7.17
CA GLU A 229 5.98 12.14 -6.77
C GLU A 229 4.63 11.45 -6.97
N GLY A 230 4.48 10.67 -8.06
CA GLY A 230 3.26 9.91 -8.31
C GLY A 230 2.98 8.90 -7.20
N THR A 231 4.02 8.22 -6.71
CA THR A 231 3.91 7.28 -5.59
C THR A 231 3.54 8.00 -4.29
N ILE A 232 4.21 9.13 -3.98
CA ILE A 232 3.92 9.94 -2.79
C ILE A 232 2.46 10.43 -2.81
N ARG A 233 2.00 10.97 -3.94
CA ARG A 233 0.64 11.49 -4.08
C ARG A 233 -0.40 10.38 -4.08
N ASN A 234 -0.09 9.20 -4.60
CA ASN A 234 -1.01 8.07 -4.52
C ASN A 234 -1.18 7.58 -3.08
N TRP A 235 -0.08 7.46 -2.32
CA TRP A 235 -0.14 7.13 -0.88
C TRP A 235 -1.01 8.13 -0.13
N TRP A 236 -0.75 9.43 -0.34
CA TRP A 236 -1.53 10.52 0.26
C TRP A 236 -3.01 10.47 -0.14
N ARG A 237 -3.33 10.27 -1.42
CA ARG A 237 -4.70 10.20 -1.94
C ARG A 237 -5.49 9.09 -1.25
N GLN A 238 -4.90 7.90 -1.11
CA GLN A 238 -5.51 6.77 -0.42
C GLN A 238 -5.78 7.08 1.06
N GLY A 239 -4.80 7.66 1.75
CA GLY A 239 -4.97 8.09 3.14
C GLY A 239 -6.08 9.14 3.31
N MET A 240 -6.19 10.08 2.39
CA MET A 240 -7.13 11.20 2.53
C MET A 240 -8.59 10.82 2.25
N MET A 241 -8.86 9.78 1.44
CA MET A 241 -10.23 9.31 1.22
C MET A 241 -10.80 8.51 2.39
N GLY A 242 -9.95 7.89 3.22
CA GLY A 242 -10.37 7.14 4.40
C GLY A 242 -10.80 8.03 5.58
N GLY A 243 -11.47 7.42 6.55
CA GLY A 243 -11.99 8.09 7.74
C GLY A 243 -10.90 8.42 8.75
N ALA A 244 -10.80 9.68 9.16
CA ALA A 244 -9.77 10.13 10.11
C ALA A 244 -9.85 9.38 11.45
N ASN A 245 -11.06 9.12 11.95
CA ASN A 245 -11.26 8.35 13.18
C ASN A 245 -10.77 6.90 13.05
N ALA A 246 -11.12 6.22 11.95
CA ALA A 246 -10.66 4.86 11.70
C ALA A 246 -9.13 4.80 11.61
N HIS A 247 -8.51 5.75 10.92
CA HIS A 247 -7.05 5.82 10.82
C HIS A 247 -6.41 6.11 12.18
N TYR A 248 -6.98 7.01 12.99
CA TYR A 248 -6.50 7.32 14.34
C TYR A 248 -6.56 6.10 15.26
N VAL A 249 -7.69 5.39 15.29
CA VAL A 249 -7.88 4.18 16.11
C VAL A 249 -6.96 3.06 15.62
N CYS A 250 -6.80 2.91 14.30
CA CYS A 250 -5.98 1.87 13.72
C CYS A 250 -4.50 1.98 14.10
N ILE A 251 -4.01 3.15 14.56
CA ILE A 251 -2.67 3.27 15.17
C ILE A 251 -2.51 2.35 16.37
N LYS A 252 -3.48 2.31 17.28
CA LYS A 252 -3.51 1.33 18.38
C LYS A 252 -3.57 -0.09 17.85
N VAL A 253 -4.44 -0.32 16.86
CA VAL A 253 -4.66 -1.66 16.34
C VAL A 253 -3.38 -2.24 15.77
N PHE A 254 -2.62 -1.46 14.99
CA PHE A 254 -1.40 -1.97 14.38
C PHE A 254 -0.22 -2.04 15.35
N SER A 255 -0.18 -1.22 16.41
CA SER A 255 0.98 -1.17 17.31
C SER A 255 0.83 -2.02 18.56
N GLU A 256 -0.37 -2.09 19.14
CA GLU A 256 -0.63 -2.69 20.44
C GLU A 256 -1.27 -4.09 20.37
N THR A 257 -1.72 -4.53 19.19
CA THR A 257 -2.30 -5.87 19.05
C THR A 257 -1.21 -6.92 19.07
N ASP A 258 -1.36 -7.91 19.97
CA ASP A 258 -0.47 -9.07 20.05
C ASP A 258 -1.00 -10.24 19.21
N PHE A 259 -0.18 -10.68 18.27
CA PHE A 259 -0.43 -11.78 17.33
C PHE A 259 0.33 -13.06 17.69
N THR A 260 1.04 -13.09 18.82
CA THR A 260 1.92 -14.20 19.20
C THR A 260 1.19 -15.55 19.19
N GLU A 261 -0.02 -15.59 19.76
CA GLU A 261 -0.82 -16.82 19.79
C GLU A 261 -1.44 -17.15 18.44
N ASP A 262 -1.81 -16.14 17.64
CA ASP A 262 -2.32 -16.35 16.29
C ASP A 262 -1.25 -17.00 15.40
N LEU A 263 0.00 -16.52 15.45
CA LEU A 263 1.12 -17.06 14.68
C LEU A 263 1.41 -18.54 15.00
N LYS A 264 1.30 -18.93 16.28
CA LYS A 264 1.56 -20.31 16.72
C LYS A 264 0.53 -21.31 16.21
N VAL A 265 -0.70 -20.88 15.95
CA VAL A 265 -1.78 -21.78 15.52
C VAL A 265 -1.91 -21.88 14.00
N ILE A 266 -1.25 -21.02 13.23
CA ILE A 266 -1.28 -21.09 11.75
C ILE A 266 -0.56 -22.35 11.27
N ASP A 267 -1.30 -23.23 10.59
CA ASP A 267 -0.79 -24.51 10.07
C ASP A 267 -0.41 -24.45 8.58
N VAL A 268 -0.94 -23.51 7.80
CA VAL A 268 -0.60 -23.37 6.37
C VAL A 268 0.83 -22.85 6.17
N PRO A 269 1.48 -23.09 5.02
CA PRO A 269 2.76 -22.46 4.70
C PRO A 269 2.67 -20.94 4.72
N VAL A 270 3.64 -20.29 5.36
CA VAL A 270 3.72 -18.84 5.45
C VAL A 270 5.08 -18.33 4.98
N LEU A 271 5.07 -17.39 4.03
CA LEU A 271 6.26 -16.63 3.65
C LEU A 271 6.25 -15.28 4.38
N VAL A 272 7.35 -14.95 5.04
CA VAL A 272 7.60 -13.65 5.66
C VAL A 272 8.64 -12.93 4.81
N MET A 273 8.31 -11.76 4.29
CA MET A 273 9.15 -10.94 3.43
C MET A 273 9.40 -9.60 4.13
N HIS A 274 10.66 -9.21 4.32
CA HIS A 274 10.95 -7.95 5.04
C HIS A 274 12.23 -7.29 4.51
N GLY A 275 12.21 -5.96 4.39
CA GLY A 275 13.40 -5.18 4.07
C GLY A 275 14.31 -4.99 5.29
N SER A 276 15.63 -5.10 5.13
CA SER A 276 16.58 -4.87 6.23
C SER A 276 16.65 -3.39 6.65
N ASP A 277 16.18 -2.47 5.81
CA ASP A 277 16.16 -1.02 6.04
C ASP A 277 14.73 -0.44 6.20
N ASP A 278 13.80 -1.26 6.69
CA ASP A 278 12.44 -0.84 6.99
C ASP A 278 12.42 0.15 8.17
N GLN A 279 12.08 1.41 7.88
CA GLN A 279 12.02 2.51 8.86
C GLN A 279 10.66 2.64 9.55
N VAL A 280 9.68 1.80 9.21
CA VAL A 280 8.31 1.87 9.75
C VAL A 280 8.06 0.69 10.67
N VAL A 281 8.40 -0.53 10.24
CA VAL A 281 8.24 -1.76 11.01
C VAL A 281 9.62 -2.41 11.19
N PRO A 282 10.26 -2.28 12.36
CA PRO A 282 11.60 -2.81 12.60
C PRO A 282 11.67 -4.32 12.42
N ILE A 283 12.53 -4.80 11.51
CA ILE A 283 12.64 -6.23 11.16
C ILE A 283 12.93 -7.15 12.36
N ALA A 284 13.82 -6.72 13.26
CA ALA A 284 14.27 -7.48 14.42
C ALA A 284 13.15 -7.76 15.44
N ASP A 285 12.17 -6.85 15.53
CA ASP A 285 11.03 -6.95 16.43
C ASP A 285 9.72 -7.35 15.72
N SER A 286 9.83 -7.80 14.46
CA SER A 286 8.67 -8.21 13.65
C SER A 286 8.95 -9.52 12.92
N ALA A 287 9.43 -9.47 11.67
CA ALA A 287 9.61 -10.64 10.83
C ALA A 287 10.53 -11.71 11.43
N GLU A 288 11.63 -11.32 12.10
CA GLU A 288 12.55 -12.27 12.73
C GLU A 288 11.94 -13.02 13.92
N LEU A 289 10.98 -12.40 14.61
CA LEU A 289 10.22 -13.05 15.68
C LEU A 289 9.07 -13.87 15.12
N SER A 290 8.33 -13.31 14.16
CA SER A 290 7.19 -13.95 13.52
C SER A 290 7.53 -15.29 12.89
N VAL A 291 8.63 -15.36 12.13
CA VAL A 291 9.05 -16.62 11.48
C VAL A 291 9.35 -17.74 12.49
N LYS A 292 9.83 -17.40 13.69
CA LYS A 292 10.14 -18.37 14.75
C LYS A 292 8.89 -18.92 15.43
N LEU A 293 7.80 -18.15 15.42
CA LEU A 293 6.51 -18.54 16.01
C LEU A 293 5.67 -19.39 15.05
N LEU A 294 5.84 -19.20 13.74
CA LEU A 294 5.13 -19.94 12.70
C LEU A 294 5.65 -21.38 12.60
N LYS A 295 4.73 -22.36 12.59
CA LYS A 295 5.06 -23.78 12.38
C LYS A 295 5.72 -24.04 11.03
N ASN A 296 5.22 -23.38 9.98
CA ASN A 296 5.63 -23.54 8.59
C ASN A 296 6.07 -22.20 7.98
N GLY A 297 6.85 -21.42 8.73
CA GLY A 297 7.36 -20.10 8.32
C GLY A 297 8.66 -20.17 7.52
N LYS A 298 8.76 -19.35 6.48
CA LYS A 298 10.03 -19.05 5.79
C LYS A 298 10.26 -17.54 5.77
N LEU A 299 11.45 -17.09 6.14
CA LEU A 299 11.83 -15.68 6.08
C LEU A 299 12.67 -15.41 4.83
N LYS A 300 12.34 -14.33 4.13
CA LYS A 300 13.12 -13.76 3.02
C LYS A 300 13.41 -12.30 3.35
N VAL A 301 14.67 -12.00 3.60
CA VAL A 301 15.16 -10.64 3.88
C VAL A 301 15.67 -10.00 2.60
N TYR A 302 15.29 -8.74 2.37
CA TYR A 302 15.72 -7.94 1.25
C TYR A 302 16.67 -6.84 1.71
N ASP A 303 17.93 -6.92 1.30
CA ASP A 303 18.94 -6.00 1.78
C ASP A 303 18.71 -4.56 1.27
N GLY A 304 18.66 -3.60 2.19
CA GLY A 304 18.43 -2.18 1.91
C GLY A 304 17.01 -1.80 1.50
N TYR A 305 16.06 -2.75 1.49
CA TYR A 305 14.71 -2.47 1.00
C TYR A 305 13.87 -1.72 2.05
N PRO A 306 12.99 -0.79 1.61
CA PRO A 306 12.16 0.01 2.50
C PRO A 306 10.84 -0.70 2.84
N HIS A 307 10.00 -0.06 3.67
CA HIS A 307 8.69 -0.58 4.04
C HIS A 307 7.74 -0.80 2.84
N GLY A 308 7.70 0.15 1.92
CA GLY A 308 6.91 0.10 0.68
C GLY A 308 7.59 -0.68 -0.46
N MET A 309 8.40 -1.70 -0.15
CA MET A 309 9.22 -2.41 -1.13
C MET A 309 8.44 -3.10 -2.26
N PHE A 310 7.20 -3.50 -2.01
CA PHE A 310 6.35 -4.11 -3.05
C PHE A 310 5.92 -3.11 -4.14
N THR A 311 6.01 -1.80 -3.85
CA THR A 311 5.83 -0.73 -4.84
C THR A 311 7.15 -0.39 -5.53
N THR A 312 8.23 -0.19 -4.76
CA THR A 312 9.52 0.30 -5.30
C THR A 312 10.37 -0.78 -5.97
N HIS A 313 10.14 -2.05 -5.65
CA HIS A 313 10.87 -3.23 -6.16
C HIS A 313 9.88 -4.32 -6.61
N ALA A 314 8.80 -3.90 -7.27
CA ALA A 314 7.68 -4.78 -7.61
C ALA A 314 8.09 -5.99 -8.46
N ASP A 315 9.08 -5.86 -9.34
CA ASP A 315 9.61 -6.94 -10.18
C ASP A 315 10.21 -8.07 -9.34
N VAL A 316 11.06 -7.74 -8.36
CA VAL A 316 11.68 -8.71 -7.45
C VAL A 316 10.64 -9.34 -6.54
N ILE A 317 9.81 -8.50 -5.90
CA ILE A 317 8.78 -8.97 -4.95
C ILE A 317 7.76 -9.87 -5.64
N ASN A 318 7.28 -9.51 -6.83
CA ASN A 318 6.29 -10.30 -7.58
C ASN A 318 6.85 -11.66 -8.01
N ALA A 319 8.12 -11.73 -8.41
CA ALA A 319 8.78 -12.98 -8.79
C ALA A 319 8.87 -13.95 -7.60
N ASP A 320 9.32 -13.46 -6.43
CA ASP A 320 9.43 -14.28 -5.22
C ASP A 320 8.05 -14.74 -4.71
N LEU A 321 7.05 -13.86 -4.73
CA LEU A 321 5.67 -14.21 -4.41
C LEU A 321 5.15 -15.33 -5.32
N LEU A 322 5.34 -15.20 -6.64
CA LEU A 322 4.91 -16.21 -7.61
C LEU A 322 5.59 -17.56 -7.37
N SER A 323 6.89 -17.54 -7.08
CA SER A 323 7.65 -18.76 -6.77
C SER A 323 7.07 -19.47 -5.54
N PHE A 324 6.74 -18.72 -4.48
CA PHE A 324 6.16 -19.29 -3.27
C PHE A 324 4.74 -19.83 -3.51
N ILE A 325 3.92 -19.11 -4.27
CA ILE A 325 2.54 -19.52 -4.56
C ILE A 325 2.51 -20.83 -5.34
N LYS A 326 3.42 -21.02 -6.30
CA LYS A 326 3.48 -22.23 -7.15
C LYS A 326 4.17 -23.45 -6.52
N ALA A 327 4.90 -23.25 -5.43
CA ALA A 327 5.69 -24.31 -4.77
C ALA A 327 4.85 -25.39 -4.07
#